data_AF-A0A7S2HEJ9-F1
#
_entry.id   AF-A0A7S2HEJ9-F1
#
_cell.length_a   1.000
_cell.length_b   1.000
_cell.length_c   1.000
_cell.angle_alpha   90.00
_cell.angle_beta   90.00
_cell.angle_gamma   90.00
#
_symmetry.space_group_name_H-M   'P 1'
#
loop_
_entity.id
_entity.type
_entity.pdbx_description
1 polymer ?
#
loop_
_entity_poly.entity_id
_entity_poly.type
_entity_poly.pdbx_seq_one_letter_code
_entity_poly.pdbx_strand_id
1 'polypeptide(L)'
;ATSWRKRPRQHSPDGCCICWKLDVFVKVADDSLVFDPLPGGFRDRLCCVVLLKWKTDMTAPGIIVASTHLSKSPENAQMTKARVREYSSLCMFFDKFAKTH
;
A
#
# COMPACT_ATOMS: atom_id res chain seq x y z
N ALA A 1 -13.55 3.42 -10.21
CA ALA A 1 -12.16 3.61 -10.67
C ALA A 1 -11.24 2.74 -9.84
N THR A 2 -10.00 2.56 -10.30
CA THR A 2 -9.02 1.69 -9.65
C THR A 2 -7.66 2.36 -9.56
N SER A 3 -6.85 1.95 -8.59
CA SER A 3 -5.40 2.13 -8.61
C SER A 3 -4.74 0.77 -8.39
N TRP A 4 -3.95 0.35 -9.36
CA TRP A 4 -3.29 -0.96 -9.39
C TRP A 4 -1.78 -0.79 -9.45
N ARG A 5 -1.07 -1.68 -8.74
CA ARG A 5 0.38 -1.75 -8.73
C ARG A 5 0.84 -3.20 -8.83
N LYS A 6 1.58 -3.52 -9.89
CA LYS A 6 2.23 -4.83 -10.07
C LYS A 6 3.33 -5.02 -9.04
N ARG A 7 3.48 -6.24 -8.51
CA ARG A 7 4.67 -6.60 -7.74
C ARG A 7 5.95 -6.35 -8.55
N PRO A 8 7.07 -5.92 -7.91
CA PRO A 8 8.38 -5.71 -8.56
C PRO A 8 9.07 -7.01 -9.02
N ARG A 9 8.31 -8.09 -9.23
CA ARG A 9 8.80 -9.37 -9.70
C ARG A 9 8.40 -9.56 -11.17
N GLN A 10 9.37 -9.63 -12.07
CA GLN A 10 9.13 -9.69 -13.53
C GLN A 10 8.08 -10.73 -13.92
N HIS A 11 8.23 -11.96 -13.40
CA HIS A 11 7.40 -13.12 -13.77
C HIS A 11 6.10 -13.28 -12.98
N SER A 12 5.84 -12.46 -11.96
CA SER A 12 4.59 -12.57 -11.19
C SER A 12 3.52 -11.66 -11.81
N PRO A 13 2.31 -12.16 -12.11
CA PRO A 13 1.20 -11.30 -12.54
C PRO A 13 0.54 -10.55 -11.37
N ASP A 14 0.89 -10.88 -10.13
CA ASP A 14 0.23 -10.38 -8.93
C ASP A 14 0.53 -8.90 -8.65
N GLY A 15 -0.37 -8.29 -7.89
CA GLY A 15 -0.24 -6.91 -7.44
C GLY A 15 -1.18 -6.58 -6.30
N CYS A 16 -1.25 -5.30 -5.97
CA CYS A 16 -2.27 -4.75 -5.07
C CYS A 16 -3.17 -3.82 -5.87
N CYS A 17 -4.47 -3.87 -5.58
CA CYS A 17 -5.49 -3.04 -6.20
C CYS A 17 -6.35 -2.39 -5.14
N ILE A 18 -6.75 -1.14 -5.38
CA ILE A 18 -7.80 -0.44 -4.64
C ILE A 18 -8.85 0.00 -5.65
N CYS A 19 -10.12 -0.31 -5.36
CA CYS A 19 -11.27 0.05 -6.19
C CYS A 19 -12.23 0.93 -5.38
N TRP A 20 -12.82 1.94 -6.02
CA TRP A 20 -13.85 2.78 -5.39
C TRP A 20 -14.96 3.19 -6.37
N LYS A 21 -16.11 3.52 -5.79
CA LYS A 21 -17.31 4.03 -6.47
C LYS A 21 -17.07 5.47 -6.95
N LEU A 22 -17.23 5.71 -8.26
CA LEU A 22 -16.94 7.00 -8.93
C LEU A 22 -17.98 8.11 -8.68
N ASP A 23 -19.19 7.69 -8.33
CA ASP A 23 -20.31 8.54 -7.92
C ASP A 23 -20.15 8.99 -6.46
N VAL A 24 -19.41 8.24 -5.63
CA VAL A 24 -19.22 8.52 -4.20
C VAL A 24 -17.89 9.22 -3.91
N PHE A 25 -16.79 8.78 -4.52
CA PHE A 25 -15.44 9.23 -4.17
C PHE A 25 -14.69 9.79 -5.37
N VAL A 26 -13.86 10.79 -5.10
CA VAL A 26 -12.83 11.30 -6.02
C VAL A 26 -11.44 10.93 -5.49
N LYS A 27 -10.55 10.52 -6.40
CA LYS A 27 -9.13 10.30 -6.07
C LYS A 27 -8.41 11.64 -6.02
N VAL A 28 -7.72 11.90 -4.91
CA VAL A 28 -6.88 13.08 -4.73
C VAL A 28 -5.43 12.76 -5.08
N ALA A 29 -4.91 11.67 -4.52
CA ALA A 29 -3.53 11.22 -4.73
C ALA A 29 -3.45 9.69 -4.67
N ASP A 30 -2.42 9.12 -5.27
CA ASP A 30 -2.06 7.72 -5.07
C ASP A 30 -0.55 7.52 -5.17
N ASP A 31 -0.05 6.54 -4.43
CA ASP A 31 1.37 6.21 -4.38
C ASP A 31 1.54 4.73 -4.02
N SER A 32 2.79 4.25 -4.01
CA SER A 32 3.12 2.89 -3.64
C SER A 32 4.45 2.77 -2.91
N LEU A 33 4.48 1.91 -1.91
CA LEU A 33 5.69 1.55 -1.18
C LEU A 33 6.12 0.15 -1.61
N VAL A 34 7.35 -0.01 -2.08
CA VAL A 34 7.97 -1.34 -2.24
C VAL A 34 8.75 -1.65 -0.97
N PHE A 35 8.51 -2.82 -0.37
CA PHE A 35 9.21 -3.21 0.83
C PHE A 35 10.65 -3.63 0.53
N ASP A 36 11.58 -3.23 1.39
CA ASP A 36 12.94 -3.70 1.31
C ASP A 36 13.03 -5.18 1.69
N PRO A 37 13.88 -5.95 0.99
CA PRO A 37 14.02 -7.35 1.28
C PRO A 37 14.77 -7.55 2.60
N LEU A 38 14.58 -8.73 3.20
CA LEU A 38 15.56 -9.21 4.16
C LEU A 38 16.94 -9.39 3.49
N PRO A 39 18.04 -9.38 4.26
CA PRO A 39 19.38 -9.65 3.72
C PRO A 39 19.39 -10.95 2.90
N GLY A 40 19.84 -10.88 1.65
CA GLY A 40 19.84 -12.01 0.70
C GLY A 40 18.51 -12.28 -0.01
N GLY A 41 17.47 -11.49 0.25
CA GLY A 41 16.17 -11.59 -0.41
C GLY A 41 16.01 -10.65 -1.61
N PHE A 42 14.95 -10.88 -2.39
CA PHE A 42 14.55 -10.01 -3.50
C PHE A 42 13.39 -9.10 -3.08
N ARG A 43 13.33 -7.89 -3.64
CA ARG A 43 12.14 -7.02 -3.53
C ARG A 43 10.98 -7.73 -4.22
N ASP A 44 9.94 -8.07 -3.46
CA ASP A 44 8.78 -8.83 -3.95
C ASP A 44 7.45 -8.19 -3.57
N ARG A 45 7.36 -7.59 -2.38
CA ARG A 45 6.11 -7.12 -1.80
C ARG A 45 6.00 -5.60 -1.88
N LEU A 46 4.76 -5.12 -1.98
CA LEU A 46 4.44 -3.71 -2.04
C LEU A 46 3.13 -3.40 -1.32
N CYS A 47 2.93 -2.11 -1.07
CA CYS A 47 1.67 -1.52 -0.66
C CYS A 47 1.23 -0.50 -1.73
N CYS A 48 -0.05 -0.53 -2.11
CA CYS A 48 -0.70 0.51 -2.89
C CYS A 48 -1.51 1.40 -1.94
N VAL A 49 -1.42 2.72 -2.11
CA VAL A 49 -2.15 3.68 -1.28
C VAL A 49 -2.86 4.71 -2.15
N VAL A 50 -4.09 5.07 -1.76
CA VAL A 50 -4.90 6.08 -2.43
C VAL A 50 -5.52 7.00 -1.38
N LEU A 51 -5.42 8.31 -1.59
CA LEU A 51 -6.21 9.30 -0.85
C LEU A 51 -7.52 9.56 -1.62
N LEU A 52 -8.64 9.26 -0.96
CA LEU A 52 -9.98 9.50 -1.48
C LEU A 52 -10.66 10.64 -0.72
N LYS A 53 -11.42 11.48 -1.42
CA LYS A 53 -12.34 12.43 -0.81
C LYS A 53 -13.77 12.13 -1.20
N TRP A 54 -14.70 12.47 -0.32
CA TRP A 54 -16.12 12.37 -0.61
C TRP A 54 -16.49 13.36 -1.69
N LYS A 55 -17.15 12.90 -2.76
CA LYS A 55 -17.38 13.72 -3.95
C LYS A 55 -18.32 14.90 -3.70
N THR A 56 -19.28 14.74 -2.80
CA THR A 56 -20.28 15.78 -2.48
C THR A 56 -19.82 16.74 -1.38
N ASP A 57 -18.71 16.45 -0.72
CA ASP A 57 -18.14 17.32 0.32
C ASP A 57 -16.61 17.25 0.29
N MET A 58 -16.02 18.14 -0.50
CA MET A 58 -14.56 18.25 -0.66
C MET A 58 -13.88 18.91 0.55
N THR A 59 -14.65 19.47 1.48
CA THR A 59 -14.15 20.10 2.71
C THR A 59 -13.96 19.08 3.83
N ALA A 60 -14.70 17.97 3.78
CA ALA A 60 -14.53 16.84 4.70
C ALA A 60 -13.10 16.25 4.64
N PRO A 61 -12.61 15.68 5.76
CA PRO A 61 -11.36 14.92 5.77
C PRO A 61 -11.37 13.81 4.72
N GLY A 62 -10.23 13.61 4.06
CA GLY A 62 -10.03 12.49 3.14
C GLY A 62 -9.83 11.17 3.89
N ILE A 63 -9.97 10.07 3.15
CA ILE A 63 -9.70 8.71 3.62
C ILE A 63 -8.48 8.18 2.86
N ILE A 64 -7.44 7.81 3.60
CA ILE A 64 -6.32 7.05 3.05
C ILE A 64 -6.70 5.57 3.05
N VAL A 65 -6.75 4.96 1.86
CA VAL A 65 -6.97 3.53 1.69
C VAL A 65 -5.66 2.89 1.29
N ALA A 66 -5.26 1.84 2.00
CA ALA A 66 -4.04 1.09 1.73
C ALA A 66 -4.37 -0.40 1.47
N SER A 67 -3.68 -0.99 0.50
CA SER A 67 -3.81 -2.40 0.13
C SER A 67 -2.42 -3.01 0.00
N THR A 68 -2.15 -4.06 0.75
CA THR A 68 -0.83 -4.72 0.83
C THR A 68 -0.99 -6.22 1.04
N HIS A 69 0.06 -6.98 0.73
CA HIS A 69 0.16 -8.40 1.04
C HIS A 69 1.51 -8.71 1.69
N LEU A 70 1.51 -8.77 3.02
CA LEU A 70 2.71 -8.97 3.84
C LEU A 70 3.36 -10.36 3.65
N SER A 71 4.58 -10.49 4.16
CA SER A 71 5.32 -11.77 4.19
C SER A 71 4.52 -12.89 4.88
N LYS A 72 4.38 -14.02 4.18
CA LYS A 72 3.64 -15.22 4.62
C LYS A 72 4.40 -16.03 5.69
N SER A 73 3.85 -17.19 6.09
CA SER A 73 4.48 -18.14 7.03
C SER A 73 4.62 -17.61 8.46
N PRO A 74 3.57 -17.69 9.30
CA PRO A 74 3.65 -17.35 10.72
C PRO A 74 4.64 -18.24 11.51
N GLU A 75 4.83 -19.48 11.09
CA GLU A 75 5.69 -20.48 11.74
C GLU A 75 7.19 -20.16 11.66
N ASN A 76 7.61 -19.34 10.69
CA ASN A 76 9.00 -18.96 10.51
C ASN A 76 9.30 -17.64 11.22
N ALA A 77 10.13 -17.68 12.26
CA ALA A 77 10.54 -16.50 13.04
C ALA A 77 11.22 -15.41 12.18
N GLN A 78 11.92 -15.79 11.11
CA GLN A 78 12.52 -14.83 10.17
C GLN A 78 11.44 -14.07 9.39
N MET A 79 10.32 -14.71 9.06
CA MET A 79 9.18 -14.06 8.40
C MET A 79 8.43 -13.13 9.36
N THR A 80 8.41 -13.42 10.67
CA THR A 80 7.92 -12.46 11.67
C THR A 80 8.77 -11.19 11.68
N LYS A 81 10.10 -11.33 11.65
CA LYS A 81 11.00 -10.16 11.53
C LYS A 81 10.77 -9.38 10.23
N ALA A 82 10.51 -10.07 9.11
CA ALA A 82 10.14 -9.41 7.85
C ALA A 82 8.84 -8.59 8.01
N ARG A 83 7.76 -9.21 8.52
CA ARG A 83 6.48 -8.52 8.73
C ARG A 83 6.59 -7.30 9.62
N VAL A 84 7.36 -7.36 10.70
CA VAL A 84 7.58 -6.21 11.59
C VAL A 84 8.27 -5.06 10.85
N ARG A 85 9.27 -5.35 10.01
CA ARG A 85 9.94 -4.34 9.19
C ARG A 85 8.99 -3.75 8.14
N GLU A 86 8.27 -4.61 7.42
CA GLU A 86 7.26 -4.20 6.44
C GLU A 86 6.22 -3.28 7.07
N TYR A 87 5.69 -3.65 8.25
CA TYR A 87 4.72 -2.85 9.00
C TYR A 87 5.30 -1.51 9.46
N SER A 88 6.54 -1.51 9.96
CA SER A 88 7.22 -0.27 10.35
C SER A 88 7.38 0.69 9.17
N SER A 89 7.77 0.16 8.01
CA SER A 89 7.85 0.93 6.76
C SER A 89 6.47 1.45 6.32
N LEU A 90 5.39 0.68 6.50
CA LEU A 90 4.02 1.16 6.24
C LEU A 90 3.67 2.36 7.11
N CYS A 91 3.91 2.29 8.42
CA CYS A 91 3.60 3.40 9.34
C CYS A 91 4.34 4.68 8.96
N MET A 92 5.64 4.58 8.68
CA MET A 92 6.45 5.72 8.22
C MET A 92 5.96 6.27 6.88
N PHE A 93 5.58 5.38 5.96
CA PHE A 93 5.06 5.77 4.66
C PHE A 93 3.71 6.47 4.76
N PHE A 94 2.79 5.98 5.60
CA PHE A 94 1.47 6.60 5.80
C PHE A 94 1.60 7.99 6.44
N ASP A 95 2.47 8.14 7.44
CA ASP A 95 2.73 9.45 8.06
C ASP A 95 3.27 10.45 7.03
N LYS A 96 4.24 10.03 6.21
CA LYS A 96 4.78 10.86 5.13
C LYS A 96 3.71 11.22 4.09
N PHE A 97 2.92 10.24 3.66
CA PHE A 97 1.89 10.41 2.63
C PHE A 97 0.80 11.38 3.12
N ALA A 98 0.34 11.24 4.36
CA ALA A 98 -0.64 12.13 4.99
C ALA A 98 -0.13 13.56 5.24
N LYS A 99 1.18 13.76 5.39
CA LYS A 99 1.78 15.09 5.50
C LYS A 99 1.98 15.77 4.15
N THR A 100 2.04 14.99 3.08
CA THR A 100 2.30 15.49 1.71
C THR A 100 1.00 15.85 0.98
N HIS A 101 -0.13 15.27 1.39
CA HIS A 101 -1.45 15.39 0.73
C HIS A 101 -2.57 15.69 1.72
#